data_AF-Q67P42-F1
#
_entry.id   AF-Q67P42-F1
#
_cell.length_a   1.000
_cell.length_b   1.000
_cell.length_c   1.000
_cell.angle_alpha   90.00
_cell.angle_beta   90.00
_cell.angle_gamma   90.00
#
_symmetry.space_group_name_H-M   'P 1'
#
loop_
_entity.id
_entity.type
_entity.pdbx_description
1 polymer ?
#
loop_
_entity_poly.entity_id
_entity_poly.type
_entity_poly.pdbx_seq_one_letter_code
_entity_poly.pdbx_strand_id
1 'polypeptide(L)'
;MIPIVFTFLRITIPPFFTATLMSHVPSMLAMLMGPFAAIGVGIGSALGFTIFVGPPIGARALSHALFAWVGNIAWNRGMPLWLVMLIALPVHAVVEAAVVWLLGGNLSMALITLVGTAIHHCVDGGIALGLVAALGRTGVRWFEQPAQ
;
A
#
# COMPACT_ATOMS: atom_id res chain seq x y z
N MET A 1 4.22 -13.17 0.95
CA MET A 1 5.12 -13.43 2.10
C MET A 1 4.75 -12.59 3.32
N ILE A 2 4.46 -11.29 3.18
CA ILE A 2 4.20 -10.42 4.33
C ILE A 2 3.11 -10.91 5.31
N PRO A 3 1.92 -11.34 4.86
CA PRO A 3 0.89 -11.81 5.79
C PRO A 3 1.27 -13.13 6.52
N ILE A 4 2.40 -13.74 6.17
CA ILE A 4 2.93 -14.98 6.77
C ILE A 4 4.08 -14.64 7.73
N VAL A 5 5.02 -13.80 7.28
CA VAL A 5 6.28 -13.52 8.00
C VAL A 5 6.12 -12.43 9.06
N PHE A 6 5.37 -11.36 8.76
CA PHE A 6 5.25 -10.20 9.66
C PHE A 6 4.00 -10.26 10.54
N THR A 7 3.53 -11.46 10.86
CA THR A 7 2.37 -11.65 11.75
C THR A 7 2.56 -11.00 13.12
N PHE A 8 3.79 -10.96 13.63
CA PHE A 8 4.16 -10.29 14.88
C PHE A 8 4.07 -8.75 14.82
N LEU A 9 3.99 -8.17 13.62
CA LEU A 9 3.78 -6.74 13.40
C LEU A 9 2.33 -6.43 12.96
N ARG A 10 1.41 -7.39 13.11
CA ARG A 10 0.01 -7.22 12.76
C ARG A 10 -0.80 -6.72 13.94
N ILE A 11 -1.43 -5.56 13.76
CA ILE A 11 -2.50 -5.06 14.62
C ILE A 11 -3.83 -5.51 14.01
N THR A 12 -4.71 -6.08 14.83
CA THR A 12 -6.05 -6.52 14.42
C THR A 12 -7.10 -5.87 15.30
N ILE A 13 -8.05 -5.17 14.69
CA ILE A 13 -9.25 -4.65 15.35
C ILE A 13 -10.45 -5.34 14.65
N PRO A 14 -11.09 -6.31 15.31
CA PRO A 14 -12.20 -7.06 14.71
C PRO A 14 -13.38 -6.15 14.30
N PRO A 15 -14.20 -6.56 13.30
CA PRO A 15 -14.05 -7.78 12.49
C PRO A 15 -13.19 -7.61 11.23
N PHE A 16 -12.92 -6.39 10.77
CA PHE A 16 -12.39 -6.17 9.41
C PHE A 16 -11.09 -5.37 9.33
N PHE A 17 -10.65 -4.71 10.40
CA PHE A 17 -9.42 -3.92 10.35
C PHE A 17 -8.22 -4.76 10.77
N THR A 18 -7.22 -4.73 9.89
CA THR A 18 -5.89 -5.26 10.15
C THR A 18 -4.88 -4.31 9.53
N ALA A 19 -3.80 -4.02 10.25
CA ALA A 19 -2.63 -3.32 9.74
C ALA A 19 -1.41 -4.19 10.02
N THR A 20 -0.70 -4.64 8.98
CA THR A 20 0.55 -5.40 9.12
C THR A 20 1.68 -4.47 8.74
N LEU A 21 2.55 -4.09 9.69
CA LEU A 21 3.66 -3.17 9.38
C LEU A 21 4.48 -3.68 8.18
N MET A 22 4.92 -2.75 7.33
CA MET A 22 5.65 -2.99 6.09
C MET A 22 4.83 -3.62 4.95
N SER A 23 3.52 -3.85 5.11
CA SER A 23 2.69 -4.47 4.07
C SER A 23 2.60 -3.69 2.78
N HIS A 24 2.70 -2.36 2.84
CA HIS A 24 2.62 -1.51 1.66
C HIS A 24 3.98 -1.27 1.02
N VAL A 25 5.08 -1.47 1.75
CA VAL A 25 6.44 -1.17 1.27
C VAL A 25 6.72 -1.84 -0.09
N PRO A 26 6.40 -3.11 -0.34
CA PRO A 26 6.59 -3.71 -1.66
C PRO A 26 5.81 -2.98 -2.78
N SER A 27 4.55 -2.65 -2.56
CA SER A 27 3.72 -1.90 -3.53
C SER A 27 4.22 -0.47 -3.73
N MET A 28 4.73 0.15 -2.67
CA MET A 28 5.32 1.49 -2.68
C MET A 28 6.64 1.56 -3.46
N LEU A 29 7.46 0.51 -3.41
CA LEU A 29 8.65 0.41 -4.25
C LEU A 29 8.28 0.04 -5.69
N ALA A 30 7.30 -0.85 -5.88
CA ALA A 30 6.88 -1.33 -7.19
C ALA A 30 6.31 -0.22 -8.09
N MET A 31 5.66 0.80 -7.50
CA MET A 31 5.17 1.95 -8.28
C MET A 31 6.27 2.78 -8.93
N LEU A 32 7.54 2.63 -8.52
CA LEU A 32 8.68 3.32 -9.14
C LEU A 32 9.21 2.56 -10.37
N MET A 33 8.80 1.30 -10.55
CA MET A 33 9.35 0.37 -11.54
C MET A 33 8.50 0.23 -12.82
N GLY A 34 7.38 0.95 -12.89
CA GLY A 34 6.46 0.93 -14.03
C GLY A 34 5.08 0.35 -13.71
N PRO A 35 4.11 0.49 -14.64
CA PRO A 35 2.70 0.19 -14.37
C PRO A 35 2.44 -1.31 -14.11
N PHE A 36 3.15 -2.21 -14.81
CA PHE A 36 3.00 -3.65 -14.61
C PHE A 36 3.48 -4.10 -13.23
N ALA A 37 4.61 -3.57 -12.75
CA ALA A 37 5.11 -3.86 -11.41
C ALA A 37 4.15 -3.29 -10.35
N ALA A 38 3.73 -2.04 -10.51
CA ALA A 38 2.81 -1.36 -9.59
C ALA A 38 1.52 -2.17 -9.37
N ILE A 39 0.85 -2.55 -10.46
CA ILE A 39 -0.41 -3.29 -10.42
C ILE A 39 -0.17 -4.73 -9.98
N GLY A 40 0.83 -5.41 -10.57
CA GLY A 40 1.09 -6.82 -10.33
C GLY A 40 1.44 -7.13 -8.87
N VAL A 41 2.26 -6.29 -8.23
CA VAL A 41 2.60 -6.45 -6.80
C VAL A 41 1.38 -6.20 -5.92
N GLY A 42 0.53 -5.22 -6.26
CA GLY A 42 -0.74 -4.98 -5.56
C GLY A 42 -1.70 -6.18 -5.64
N ILE A 43 -1.86 -6.77 -6.83
CA ILE A 43 -2.68 -7.97 -7.02
C ILE A 43 -2.09 -9.16 -6.25
N GLY A 44 -0.77 -9.37 -6.32
CA GLY A 44 -0.08 -10.41 -5.56
C GLY A 44 -0.27 -10.24 -4.04
N SER A 45 -0.27 -9.00 -3.55
CA SER A 45 -0.61 -8.68 -2.17
C SER A 45 -2.04 -9.10 -1.84
N ALA A 46 -3.03 -8.70 -2.64
CA ALA A 46 -4.44 -9.06 -2.43
C ALA A 46 -4.67 -10.57 -2.41
N LEU A 47 -4.03 -11.32 -3.31
CA LEU A 47 -4.06 -12.78 -3.32
C LEU A 47 -3.45 -13.36 -2.03
N GLY A 48 -2.29 -12.86 -1.61
CA GLY A 48 -1.67 -13.28 -0.36
C GLY A 48 -2.56 -13.04 0.87
N PHE A 49 -3.16 -11.86 0.99
CA PHE A 49 -4.06 -11.56 2.10
C PHE A 49 -5.37 -12.37 2.05
N THR A 50 -5.91 -12.63 0.85
CA THR A 50 -7.06 -13.52 0.67
C THR A 50 -6.79 -14.91 1.22
N ILE A 51 -5.65 -15.50 0.84
CA ILE A 51 -5.30 -16.88 1.17
C ILE A 51 -4.93 -17.04 2.66
N PHE A 52 -4.15 -16.11 3.21
CA PHE A 52 -3.52 -16.29 4.53
C PHE A 52 -4.19 -15.52 5.67
N VAL A 53 -5.14 -14.62 5.38
CA VAL A 53 -5.88 -13.84 6.39
C VAL A 53 -7.38 -14.00 6.21
N GLY A 54 -7.86 -13.87 4.98
CA GLY A 54 -9.23 -14.18 4.61
C GLY A 54 -9.76 -13.26 3.52
N PRO A 55 -10.84 -13.66 2.81
CA PRO A 55 -11.37 -12.91 1.68
C PRO A 55 -11.70 -11.43 1.95
N PRO A 56 -12.27 -11.02 3.10
CA PRO A 56 -12.56 -9.60 3.35
C PRO A 56 -11.30 -8.73 3.42
N ILE A 57 -10.21 -9.26 4.00
CA ILE A 57 -8.93 -8.54 4.09
C ILE A 57 -8.25 -8.54 2.72
N GLY A 58 -8.34 -9.64 1.98
CA GLY A 58 -7.88 -9.71 0.60
C GLY A 58 -8.57 -8.70 -0.34
N ALA A 59 -9.88 -8.52 -0.19
CA ALA A 59 -10.65 -7.53 -0.93
C ALA A 59 -10.18 -6.09 -0.62
N ARG A 60 -9.88 -5.77 0.64
CA ARG A 60 -9.28 -4.47 1.01
C ARG A 60 -7.92 -4.28 0.35
N ALA A 61 -7.09 -5.32 0.37
CA ALA A 61 -5.74 -5.30 -0.20
C ALA A 61 -5.71 -5.14 -1.73
N LEU A 62 -6.83 -5.24 -2.44
CA LEU A 62 -6.92 -4.83 -3.86
C LEU A 62 -6.65 -3.32 -4.04
N SER A 63 -6.92 -2.52 -3.02
CA SER A 63 -6.55 -1.09 -2.99
C SER A 63 -5.05 -0.89 -3.24
N HIS A 64 -4.20 -1.88 -2.93
CA HIS A 64 -2.76 -1.80 -3.15
C HIS A 64 -2.41 -1.68 -4.63
N ALA A 65 -3.14 -2.35 -5.51
CA ALA A 65 -2.94 -2.22 -6.95
C ALA A 65 -3.36 -0.83 -7.44
N LEU A 66 -4.46 -0.30 -6.91
CA LEU A 66 -4.99 1.01 -7.28
C LEU A 66 -4.08 2.16 -6.84
N PHE A 67 -3.69 2.20 -5.55
CA PHE A 67 -2.83 3.29 -5.09
C PHE A 67 -1.44 3.21 -5.72
N ALA A 68 -0.91 2.01 -5.97
CA ALA A 68 0.39 1.86 -6.62
C ALA A 68 0.33 2.32 -8.08
N TRP A 69 -0.78 2.05 -8.79
CA TRP A 69 -0.98 2.56 -10.15
C TRP A 69 -1.06 4.10 -10.18
N VAL A 70 -1.85 4.71 -9.28
CA VAL A 70 -1.92 6.18 -9.16
C VAL A 70 -0.55 6.76 -8.80
N GLY A 71 0.17 6.13 -7.88
CA GLY A 71 1.51 6.52 -7.51
C GLY A 71 2.50 6.41 -8.67
N ASN A 72 2.39 5.36 -9.51
CA ASN A 72 3.23 5.22 -10.71
C ASN A 72 2.97 6.35 -11.71
N ILE A 73 1.71 6.75 -11.91
CA ILE A 73 1.36 7.90 -12.75
C ILE A 73 2.01 9.18 -12.21
N ALA A 74 1.92 9.44 -10.91
CA ALA A 74 2.52 10.61 -10.27
C ALA A 74 4.05 10.60 -10.39
N TRP A 75 4.68 9.46 -10.14
CA TRP A 75 6.12 9.26 -10.26
C TRP A 75 6.63 9.53 -11.68
N ASN A 76 5.96 8.97 -12.69
CA ASN A 76 6.32 9.17 -14.10
C ASN A 76 6.12 10.62 -14.58
N ARG A 77 5.40 11.45 -13.83
CA ARG A 77 5.28 12.91 -14.05
C ARG A 77 6.39 13.72 -13.39
N GLY A 78 7.42 13.06 -12.84
CA GLY A 78 8.55 13.72 -12.18
C GLY A 78 8.26 14.20 -10.75
N MET A 79 7.14 13.79 -10.14
CA MET A 79 6.83 14.21 -8.79
C MET A 79 7.79 13.57 -7.78
N PRO A 80 8.30 14.31 -6.78
CA PRO A 80 9.19 13.74 -5.78
C PRO A 80 8.49 12.65 -4.96
N LEU A 81 9.23 11.64 -4.51
CA LEU A 81 8.67 10.43 -3.91
C LEU A 81 7.74 10.69 -2.72
N TRP A 82 8.07 11.68 -1.86
CA TRP A 82 7.22 12.04 -0.73
C TRP A 82 5.83 12.52 -1.17
N LEU A 83 5.75 13.24 -2.29
CA LEU A 83 4.49 13.73 -2.86
C LEU A 83 3.72 12.59 -3.51
N VAL A 84 4.42 11.65 -4.14
CA VAL A 84 3.80 10.42 -4.67
C VAL A 84 3.11 9.62 -3.56
N MET A 85 3.76 9.46 -2.39
CA MET A 85 3.14 8.81 -1.22
C MET A 85 1.91 9.58 -0.74
N LEU A 86 2.00 10.91 -0.66
CA LEU A 86 0.88 11.74 -0.23
C LEU A 86 -0.32 11.67 -1.19
N ILE A 87 -0.09 11.56 -2.49
CA ILE A 87 -1.13 11.40 -3.52
C ILE A 87 -1.76 9.99 -3.45
N ALA A 88 -0.96 8.96 -3.18
CA ALA A 88 -1.44 7.59 -3.06
C ALA A 88 -2.30 7.35 -1.80
N LEU A 89 -1.98 8.06 -0.71
CA LEU A 89 -2.65 7.93 0.59
C LEU A 89 -4.19 8.02 0.54
N PRO A 90 -4.82 9.06 -0.03
CA PRO A 90 -6.28 9.16 -0.06
C PRO A 90 -6.91 8.02 -0.87
N VAL A 91 -6.30 7.61 -1.98
CA VAL A 91 -6.79 6.48 -2.79
C VAL A 91 -6.78 5.21 -1.96
N HIS A 92 -5.68 4.95 -1.26
CA HIS A 92 -5.54 3.78 -0.42
C HIS A 92 -6.57 3.74 0.72
N ALA A 93 -6.59 4.79 1.54
CA ALA A 93 -7.43 4.83 2.75
C ALA A 93 -8.93 4.82 2.42
N VAL A 94 -9.36 5.57 1.40
CA VAL A 94 -10.77 5.65 1.01
C VAL A 94 -11.25 4.34 0.41
N VAL A 95 -10.46 3.68 -0.45
CA VAL A 95 -10.85 2.40 -1.05
C VAL A 95 -10.98 1.33 0.03
N GLU A 96 -10.03 1.25 0.97
CA GLU A 96 -10.16 0.27 2.06
C GLU A 96 -11.38 0.51 2.95
N ALA A 97 -11.64 1.77 3.31
CA ALA A 97 -12.82 2.14 4.08
C ALA A 97 -14.12 1.80 3.33
N ALA A 98 -14.16 2.07 2.02
CA ALA A 98 -15.29 1.72 1.17
C ALA A 98 -15.53 0.20 1.13
N VAL A 99 -14.47 -0.61 0.99
CA VAL A 99 -14.60 -2.08 1.03
C VAL A 99 -15.13 -2.55 2.38
N VAL A 100 -14.62 -2.02 3.49
CA VAL A 100 -15.11 -2.36 4.84
C VAL A 100 -16.58 -1.98 5.02
N TRP A 101 -16.98 -0.82 4.51
CA TRP A 101 -18.38 -0.39 4.59
C TRP A 101 -19.29 -1.26 3.73
N LEU A 102 -18.89 -1.58 2.49
CA LEU A 102 -19.67 -2.40 1.57
C LEU A 102 -19.84 -3.84 2.06
N LEU A 103 -18.81 -4.43 2.66
CA LEU A 103 -18.87 -5.79 3.17
C LEU A 103 -19.54 -5.90 4.55
N GLY A 104 -19.38 -4.87 5.39
CA GLY A 104 -19.77 -4.93 6.80
C GLY A 104 -20.99 -4.08 7.19
N GLY A 105 -21.42 -3.14 6.33
CA GLY A 105 -22.51 -2.19 6.61
C GLY A 105 -22.25 -1.22 7.78
N ASN A 106 -21.04 -1.22 8.36
CA ASN A 106 -20.72 -0.50 9.59
C ASN A 106 -19.86 0.73 9.30
N LEU A 107 -20.49 1.92 9.38
CA LEU A 107 -19.81 3.20 9.13
C LEU A 107 -18.69 3.48 10.14
N SER A 108 -18.89 3.19 11.43
CA SER A 108 -17.86 3.38 12.46
C SER A 108 -16.60 2.57 12.15
N MET A 109 -16.78 1.32 11.70
CA MET A 109 -15.67 0.45 11.32
C MET A 109 -14.96 0.91 10.03
N ALA A 110 -15.72 1.45 9.09
CA ALA A 110 -15.15 2.07 7.89
C ALA A 110 -14.31 3.31 8.22
N LEU A 111 -14.76 4.15 9.15
CA LEU A 111 -14.00 5.32 9.61
C LEU A 111 -12.75 4.94 10.40
N ILE A 112 -12.83 3.92 11.26
CA ILE A 112 -11.65 3.35 11.94
C ILE A 112 -10.65 2.85 10.90
N THR A 113 -11.13 2.15 9.87
CA THR A 113 -10.28 1.67 8.78
C THR A 113 -9.66 2.84 8.01
N LEU A 114 -10.42 3.87 7.66
CA LEU A 114 -9.91 5.06 6.98
C LEU A 114 -8.71 5.68 7.72
N VAL A 115 -8.87 5.94 9.01
CA VAL A 115 -7.83 6.58 9.84
C VAL A 115 -6.66 5.62 10.08
N GLY A 116 -6.95 4.36 10.43
CA GLY A 116 -5.93 3.35 10.67
C GLY A 116 -5.07 3.07 9.45
N THR A 117 -5.70 2.99 8.27
CA THR A 117 -5.01 2.79 6.98
C THR A 117 -4.19 4.01 6.60
N ALA A 118 -4.66 5.23 6.86
CA ALA A 118 -3.87 6.45 6.62
C ALA A 118 -2.61 6.49 7.49
N ILE A 119 -2.73 6.20 8.79
CA ILE A 119 -1.57 6.14 9.71
C ILE A 119 -0.59 5.05 9.26
N HIS A 120 -1.10 3.85 9.00
CA HIS A 120 -0.28 2.71 8.56
C HIS A 120 0.43 2.99 7.23
N HIS A 121 -0.24 3.62 6.27
CA HIS A 121 0.36 4.07 5.01
C HIS A 121 1.48 5.10 5.23
N CYS A 122 1.31 6.05 6.16
CA CYS A 122 2.36 7.02 6.48
C CYS A 122 3.61 6.35 7.07
N VAL A 123 3.43 5.37 7.96
CA VAL A 123 4.56 4.64 8.56
C VAL A 123 5.31 3.84 7.50
N ASP A 124 4.59 3.07 6.68
CA ASP A 124 5.19 2.31 5.58
C ASP A 124 5.83 3.23 4.52
N GLY A 125 5.23 4.39 4.25
CA GLY A 125 5.77 5.41 3.35
C GLY A 125 7.08 5.99 3.85
N GLY A 126 7.21 6.24 5.16
CA GLY A 126 8.46 6.64 5.80
C GLY A 126 9.57 5.59 5.63
N ILE A 127 9.21 4.30 5.81
CA ILE A 127 10.13 3.18 5.58
C ILE A 127 10.55 3.12 4.11
N ALA A 128 9.61 3.25 3.17
CA ALA A 128 9.89 3.24 1.74
C ALA A 128 10.81 4.38 1.31
N LEU A 129 10.57 5.61 1.81
CA LEU A 129 11.45 6.76 1.58
C LEU A 129 12.87 6.50 2.07
N GLY A 130 13.02 5.96 3.29
CA GLY A 130 14.31 5.59 3.85
C GLY A 130 15.04 4.51 3.03
N LEU A 131 14.31 3.49 2.57
CA LEU A 131 14.87 2.43 1.73
C LEU A 131 15.34 2.96 0.37
N VAL A 132 14.53 3.78 -0.31
CA VAL A 132 14.94 4.39 -1.58
C VAL A 132 16.15 5.30 -1.39
N ALA A 133 16.19 6.10 -0.32
CA ALA A 133 17.34 6.96 -0.02
C ALA A 133 18.62 6.16 0.26
N ALA A 134 18.51 5.02 0.96
CA ALA A 134 19.65 4.14 1.24
C ALA A 134 20.14 3.43 -0.03
N LEU A 135 19.22 2.87 -0.83
CA LEU A 135 19.53 2.13 -2.05
C LEU A 135 20.01 3.03 -3.19
N GLY A 136 19.53 4.27 -3.28
CA GLY A 136 20.01 5.23 -4.28
C GLY A 136 21.52 5.52 -4.18
N ARG A 137 22.13 5.26 -3.02
CA ARG A 137 23.57 5.42 -2.80
C ARG A 137 24.41 4.24 -3.32
N THR A 138 23.78 3.13 -3.71
CA THR A 138 24.49 1.92 -4.16
C THR A 138 24.68 1.83 -5.68
N GLY A 139 24.19 2.83 -6.44
CA GLY A 139 24.25 2.86 -7.90
C GLY A 139 23.11 2.10 -8.60
N VAL A 140 22.12 1.61 -7.85
CA VAL A 140 20.92 0.97 -8.41
C VAL A 140 20.02 2.03 -9.05
N ARG A 141 19.75 1.88 -10.35
CA ARG A 141 18.97 2.84 -11.16
C ARG A 141 17.45 2.59 -11.16
N TRP A 142 16.96 1.62 -10.40
CA TRP A 142 15.53 1.26 -10.36
C TRP A 142 14.63 2.36 -9.80
N PHE A 143 15.21 3.35 -9.10
CA PHE A 143 14.50 4.46 -8.48
C PHE A 143 14.76 5.79 -9.19
N GLU A 144 15.23 5.73 -10.44
CA GLU A 144 15.34 6.91 -11.28
C GLU A 144 13.98 7.19 -11.95
N GLN A 145 13.62 8.47 -12.02
CA GLN A 145 12.47 8.88 -12.80
C GLN A 145 12.79 8.74 -14.30
N PRO A 146 11.79 8.43 -15.14
CA PRO A 146 11.96 8.51 -16.58
C PRO A 146 12.49 9.90 -16.98
N ALA A 147 13.40 9.94 -17.96
CA ALA A 147 13.80 11.21 -18.57
C ALA A 147 12.54 11.88 -19.16
N GLN A 148 12.32 13.15 -18.80
CA GLN A 148 11.21 13.97 -19.30
C GLN A 148 11.47 14.48 -20.71
#